data_AF-A0A930DEZ2-F1
#
_entry.id   AF-A0A930DEZ2-F1
#
_cell.length_a   1.000
_cell.length_b   1.000
_cell.length_c   1.000
_cell.angle_alpha   90.00
_cell.angle_beta   90.00
_cell.angle_gamma   90.00
#
_symmetry.space_group_name_H-M   'P 1'
#
loop_
_entity.id
_entity.type
_entity.pdbx_description
1 polymer ?
#
loop_
_entity_poly.entity_id
_entity_poly.type
_entity_poly.pdbx_seq_one_letter_code
_entity_poly.pdbx_strand_id
1 'polypeptide(L)'
;MLRLPDNFESFTDARKAGFMKMKEHKDNGGKIVGTYCSFVPTELIIAARAIPVSLCATSEEPISAAEAHLPSNLCPLIKASYGFALTDTCPYFYFSDFIVGETTCDGKK
;
A
#
# COMPACT_ATOMS: atom_id res chain seq x y z
N MET A 1 -3.19 -35.24 0.72
CA MET A 1 -1.98 -34.46 0.40
C MET A 1 -2.45 -33.14 -0.19
N LEU A 2 -2.12 -32.00 0.42
CA LEU A 2 -2.48 -30.68 -0.12
C LEU A 2 -1.68 -30.43 -1.40
N ARG A 3 -2.36 -30.18 -2.53
CA ARG A 3 -1.73 -29.77 -3.78
C ARG A 3 -1.70 -28.24 -3.81
N LEU A 4 -0.54 -27.67 -3.51
CA LEU A 4 -0.34 -26.22 -3.54
C LEU A 4 0.03 -25.74 -4.96
N PRO A 5 -0.18 -24.46 -5.27
CA PRO A 5 0.30 -23.86 -6.53
C PRO A 5 1.82 -23.97 -6.68
N ASP A 6 2.30 -24.09 -7.92
CA ASP A 6 3.72 -24.28 -8.23
C ASP A 6 4.62 -23.13 -7.75
N ASN A 7 4.05 -21.93 -7.55
CA ASN A 7 4.76 -20.75 -7.07
C ASN A 7 4.63 -20.51 -5.55
N PHE A 8 4.11 -21.48 -4.78
CA PHE A 8 3.91 -21.32 -3.34
C PHE A 8 5.21 -20.95 -2.61
N GLU A 9 6.32 -21.63 -2.92
CA GLU A 9 7.62 -21.42 -2.30
C GLU A 9 8.26 -20.06 -2.68
N SER A 10 8.01 -19.57 -3.89
CA SER A 10 8.61 -18.32 -4.40
C SER A 10 7.76 -17.07 -4.12
N PHE A 11 6.60 -17.23 -3.48
CA PHE A 11 5.64 -16.15 -3.26
C PHE A 11 6.20 -15.02 -2.38
N THR A 12 7.03 -15.36 -1.39
CA THR A 12 7.70 -14.39 -0.51
C THR A 12 8.79 -13.60 -1.23
N ASP A 13 9.55 -14.24 -2.12
CA ASP A 13 10.57 -13.57 -2.94
C ASP A 13 9.95 -12.61 -3.96
N ALA A 14 8.79 -12.97 -4.51
CA ALA A 14 8.02 -12.09 -5.38
C ALA A 14 7.62 -10.78 -4.67
N ARG A 15 7.31 -10.83 -3.36
CA ARG A 15 7.00 -9.62 -2.56
C ARG A 15 8.24 -8.73 -2.37
N LYS A 16 9.40 -9.32 -2.07
CA LYS A 16 10.67 -8.57 -1.95
C LYS A 16 11.06 -7.92 -3.28
N ALA A 17 10.91 -8.65 -4.39
CA ALA A 17 11.17 -8.14 -5.73
C ALA A 17 10.24 -6.96 -6.10
N GLY A 18 9.03 -6.89 -5.52
CA GLY A 18 8.11 -5.77 -5.68
C GLY A 18 8.72 -4.42 -5.30
N PHE A 19 9.47 -4.35 -4.19
CA PHE A 19 10.17 -3.13 -3.76
C PHE A 19 11.13 -2.64 -4.85
N MET A 20 11.98 -3.55 -5.34
CA MET A 20 13.02 -3.22 -6.31
C MET A 20 12.41 -2.77 -7.64
N LYS A 21 11.33 -3.42 -8.09
CA LYS A 21 10.59 -3.02 -9.30
C LYS A 21 9.99 -1.62 -9.19
N MET A 22 9.44 -1.27 -8.03
CA MET A 22 8.89 0.06 -7.80
C MET A 22 9.98 1.13 -7.81
N LYS A 23 11.13 0.84 -7.18
CA LYS A 23 12.31 1.70 -7.25
C LYS A 23 12.77 1.90 -8.69
N GLU A 24 12.95 0.82 -9.44
CA GLU A 24 13.37 0.88 -10.85
C GLU A 24 12.39 1.69 -11.71
N HIS A 25 11.08 1.50 -11.52
CA HIS A 25 10.07 2.32 -12.21
C HIS A 25 10.21 3.81 -11.88
N LYS A 26 10.47 4.15 -10.62
CA LYS A 26 10.71 5.54 -10.19
C LYS A 26 12.01 6.12 -10.76
N ASP A 27 13.09 5.36 -10.73
CA ASP A 27 14.38 5.76 -11.30
C ASP A 27 14.27 6.06 -12.80
N ASN A 28 13.37 5.36 -13.51
CA ASN A 28 13.04 5.58 -14.91
C ASN A 28 12.02 6.71 -15.16
N GLY A 29 11.71 7.53 -14.14
CA GLY A 29 10.79 8.66 -14.23
C GLY A 29 9.30 8.31 -14.18
N GLY A 30 8.98 7.03 -13.94
CA GLY A 30 7.60 6.55 -13.79
C GLY A 30 6.90 7.15 -12.56
N LYS A 31 5.57 7.21 -12.61
CA LYS A 31 4.73 7.72 -11.52
C LYS A 31 3.97 6.59 -10.83
N ILE A 32 3.81 6.73 -9.52
CA ILE A 32 3.06 5.79 -8.68
C ILE A 32 1.96 6.54 -7.96
N VAL A 33 0.75 5.97 -7.98
CA VAL A 33 -0.42 6.52 -7.28
C VAL A 33 -0.92 5.51 -6.26
N GLY A 34 -0.90 5.91 -4.99
CA GLY A 34 -1.45 5.17 -3.87
C GLY A 34 -2.97 5.28 -3.79
N THR A 35 -3.62 4.17 -3.47
CA THR A 35 -5.08 4.07 -3.35
C THR A 35 -5.47 3.27 -2.11
N TYR A 36 -6.60 3.60 -1.49
CA TYR A 36 -7.13 2.88 -0.33
C TYR A 36 -8.50 2.26 -0.57
N CYS A 37 -9.15 2.56 -1.69
CA CYS A 37 -10.48 2.05 -2.02
C CYS A 37 -10.56 1.58 -3.48
N SER A 38 -11.33 0.51 -3.70
CA SER A 38 -11.65 0.01 -5.04
C SER A 38 -12.53 0.95 -5.87
N PHE A 39 -13.13 1.97 -5.26
CA PHE A 39 -13.88 3.01 -5.98
C PHE A 39 -12.98 3.98 -6.75
N VAL A 40 -11.66 3.97 -6.50
CA VAL A 40 -10.72 4.76 -7.30
C VAL A 40 -10.67 4.20 -8.72
N PRO A 41 -10.93 5.01 -9.77
CA PRO A 41 -10.87 4.55 -11.15
C PRO A 41 -9.41 4.35 -11.58
N THR A 42 -8.88 3.16 -11.32
CA THR A 42 -7.48 2.80 -11.64
C THR A 42 -7.16 2.93 -13.12
N GLU A 43 -8.17 2.81 -13.99
CA GLU A 43 -8.08 3.01 -15.43
C GLU A 43 -7.60 4.41 -15.79
N LEU A 44 -7.99 5.44 -15.03
CA LEU A 44 -7.51 6.81 -15.26
C LEU A 44 -6.04 6.98 -14.85
N ILE A 45 -5.63 6.32 -13.76
CA ILE A 45 -4.23 6.30 -13.31
C ILE A 45 -3.35 5.64 -14.38
N ILE A 46 -3.81 4.51 -14.92
CA ILE A 46 -3.12 3.77 -15.98
C ILE A 46 -3.08 4.58 -17.28
N ALA A 47 -4.18 5.22 -17.67
CA ALA A 47 -4.24 6.09 -18.85
C ALA A 47 -3.26 7.26 -18.75
N ALA A 48 -3.03 7.79 -17.54
CA ALA A 48 -2.02 8.80 -17.25
C ALA A 48 -0.58 8.25 -17.21
N ARG A 49 -0.36 6.97 -17.59
CA ARG A 49 0.93 6.28 -17.57
C ARG A 49 1.56 6.16 -16.17
N ALA A 50 0.73 6.10 -15.14
CA ALA A 50 1.13 5.85 -13.76
C ALA A 50 0.72 4.43 -13.31
N ILE A 51 1.37 3.93 -12.25
CA ILE A 51 1.04 2.63 -11.65
C ILE A 51 0.15 2.86 -10.42
N PRO A 52 -1.08 2.31 -10.39
CA PRO A 52 -1.89 2.30 -9.18
C PRO A 52 -1.38 1.23 -8.22
N VAL A 53 -1.26 1.57 -6.93
CA VAL A 53 -0.94 0.61 -5.86
C VAL A 53 -1.92 0.71 -4.70
N SER A 54 -2.28 -0.45 -4.14
CA SER A 54 -3.10 -0.51 -2.93
C SER A 54 -2.22 -0.31 -1.70
N LEU A 55 -2.63 0.61 -0.83
CA LEU A 55 -1.91 0.97 0.39
C LEU A 55 -2.58 0.44 1.67
N CYS A 56 -3.68 -0.30 1.55
CA CYS A 56 -4.34 -0.94 2.69
C CYS A 56 -3.43 -2.03 3.29
N ALA A 57 -2.90 -1.76 4.48
CA ALA A 57 -2.04 -2.69 5.20
C ALA A 57 -2.80 -3.90 5.76
N THR A 58 -2.06 -5.01 5.91
CA THR A 58 -2.59 -6.28 6.43
C THR A 58 -1.79 -6.81 7.63
N SER A 59 -0.92 -6.00 8.21
CA SER A 59 -0.09 -6.35 9.38
C SER A 59 -0.43 -5.41 10.54
N GLU A 60 -0.44 -5.95 11.76
CA GLU A 60 -0.68 -5.19 12.98
C GLU A 60 0.60 -4.51 13.51
N GLU A 61 1.77 -4.88 12.99
CA GLU A 61 3.09 -4.45 13.47
C GLU A 61 3.21 -2.93 13.72
N PRO A 62 2.72 -2.03 12.84
CA PRO A 62 2.92 -0.60 13.03
C PRO A 62 1.74 0.09 13.73
N ILE A 63 0.73 -0.65 14.22
CA ILE A 63 -0.45 -0.05 14.87
C ILE A 63 -0.05 0.77 16.10
N SER A 64 0.88 0.27 16.92
CA SER A 64 1.33 0.98 18.13
C SER A 64 1.95 2.34 17.80
N ALA A 65 2.71 2.43 16.70
CA ALA A 65 3.25 3.70 16.22
C ALA A 65 2.14 4.65 15.77
N ALA A 66 1.10 4.13 15.10
CA ALA A 66 -0.03 4.93 14.67
C ALA A 66 -0.89 5.44 15.84
N GLU A 67 -1.05 4.66 16.90
CA GLU A 67 -1.85 5.03 18.08
C GLU A 67 -1.27 6.18 18.90
N ALA A 68 0.01 6.54 18.68
CA ALA A 68 0.55 7.78 19.21
C ALA A 68 -0.10 9.03 18.58
N HIS A 69 -0.72 8.89 17.40
CA HIS A 69 -1.30 9.98 16.60
C HIS A 69 -2.80 9.80 16.36
N LEU A 70 -3.30 8.56 16.38
CA LEU A 70 -4.67 8.17 16.06
C LEU A 70 -5.36 7.53 17.27
N PRO A 71 -6.69 7.68 17.41
CA PRO A 71 -7.42 7.02 18.49
C PRO A 71 -7.27 5.50 18.45
N SER A 72 -7.09 4.88 19.62
CA SER A 72 -6.97 3.40 19.74
C SER A 72 -8.23 2.67 19.27
N ASN A 73 -9.40 3.33 19.35
CA ASN A 73 -10.68 2.80 18.86
C ASN A 73 -10.92 3.02 17.35
N LEU A 74 -9.92 3.48 16.59
CA LEU A 74 -10.00 3.61 15.13
C LEU A 74 -9.78 2.25 14.44
N CYS A 75 -10.29 2.10 13.21
CA CYS A 75 -10.16 0.88 12.40
C CYS A 75 -8.69 0.41 12.30
N PRO A 76 -8.38 -0.86 12.61
CA PRO A 76 -7.01 -1.40 12.54
C PRO A 76 -6.35 -1.27 11.17
N LEU A 77 -7.11 -1.37 10.07
CA LEU A 77 -6.59 -1.18 8.72
C LEU A 77 -6.04 0.24 8.53
N ILE A 78 -6.74 1.25 9.05
CA ILE A 78 -6.32 2.65 8.96
C ILE A 78 -5.07 2.86 9.82
N LYS A 79 -5.09 2.39 11.06
CA LYS A 79 -3.95 2.48 11.98
C LYS A 79 -2.71 1.79 11.40
N ALA A 80 -2.85 0.57 10.90
CA ALA A 80 -1.75 -0.16 10.29
C ALA A 80 -1.17 0.59 9.08
N SER A 81 -2.03 1.04 8.16
CA SER A 81 -1.58 1.76 6.96
C SER A 81 -0.90 3.09 7.29
N TYR A 82 -1.45 3.83 8.26
CA TYR A 82 -0.87 5.08 8.75
C TYR A 82 0.46 4.83 9.46
N GLY A 83 0.58 3.79 10.29
CA GLY A 83 1.81 3.47 10.99
C GLY A 83 2.93 3.06 10.04
N PHE A 84 2.61 2.29 9.00
CA PHE A 84 3.56 1.95 7.93
C PHE A 84 4.06 3.17 7.16
N ALA A 85 3.17 4.14 6.92
CA ALA A 85 3.53 5.41 6.31
C ALA A 85 4.39 6.28 7.25
N LEU A 86 3.98 6.41 8.52
CA LEU A 86 4.67 7.20 9.54
C LEU A 86 6.10 6.72 9.81
N THR A 87 6.33 5.41 9.70
CA THR A 87 7.63 4.78 10.00
C THR A 87 8.49 4.55 8.76
N ASP A 88 8.05 4.99 7.57
CA ASP A 88 8.73 4.76 6.29
C ASP A 88 9.06 3.27 6.01
N THR A 89 8.22 2.36 6.51
CA THR A 89 8.43 0.91 6.36
C THR A 89 7.57 0.27 5.28
N CYS A 90 6.56 0.96 4.75
CA CYS A 90 5.83 0.50 3.56
C CYS A 90 6.45 1.05 2.28
N PRO A 91 6.96 0.19 1.40
CA PRO A 91 7.63 0.64 0.18
C PRO A 91 6.69 1.23 -0.86
N TYR A 92 5.46 0.71 -0.92
CA TYR A 92 4.44 1.21 -1.83
C TYR A 92 4.01 2.63 -1.44
N PHE A 93 3.94 2.91 -0.14
CA PHE A 93 3.71 4.27 0.34
C PHE A 93 4.92 5.15 0.06
N TYR A 94 6.12 4.70 0.45
CA TYR A 94 7.39 5.44 0.29
C TYR A 94 7.62 5.93 -1.15
N PHE A 95 7.30 5.10 -2.15
CA PHE A 95 7.48 5.47 -3.56
C PHE A 95 6.30 6.19 -4.21
N SER A 96 5.15 6.34 -3.55
CA SER A 96 3.96 6.99 -4.11
C SER A 96 4.21 8.49 -4.35
N ASP A 97 3.92 8.97 -5.57
CA ASP A 97 3.96 10.39 -5.92
C ASP A 97 2.69 11.13 -5.51
N PHE A 98 1.57 10.40 -5.49
CA PHE A 98 0.25 10.93 -5.18
C PHE A 98 -0.57 9.86 -4.46
N ILE A 99 -1.47 10.29 -3.58
CA ILE A 99 -2.41 9.41 -2.88
C ILE A 99 -3.81 9.92 -3.15
N VAL A 100 -4.68 9.03 -3.63
CA VAL A 100 -6.10 9.31 -3.77
C VAL A 100 -6.77 9.05 -2.43
N GLY A 101 -7.19 10.11 -1.74
CA GLY A 101 -8.00 10.00 -0.53
C GLY A 101 -9.49 9.93 -0.85
N GLU A 102 -10.16 8.89 -0.41
CA GLU A 102 -11.57 8.62 -0.70
C GLU A 102 -12.42 8.81 0.56
N THR A 103 -13.49 9.61 0.45
CA THR A 103 -14.38 9.97 1.57
C THR A 103 -15.41 8.87 1.86
N THR A 104 -14.93 7.67 2.18
CA THR A 104 -15.76 6.45 2.29
C THR A 104 -16.28 6.21 3.70
N CYS A 105 -15.41 6.26 4.71
CA CYS A 105 -15.78 6.10 6.12
C CYS A 105 -15.21 7.25 6.95
N ASP A 106 -15.74 7.45 8.15
CA ASP A 106 -15.31 8.54 9.04
C ASP A 106 -13.84 8.48 9.42
N GLY A 107 -13.25 7.28 9.46
CA GLY A 107 -11.83 7.15 9.78
C GLY A 107 -10.88 7.45 8.62
N LYS A 108 -11.35 7.33 7.36
CA LYS A 108 -10.52 7.55 6.15
C LYS A 108 -10.63 8.98 5.62
N LYS A 109 -11.77 9.63 5.86
CA LYS A 109 -12.05 11.02 5.49
C LYS A 109 -11.24 11.98 6.37
#